data_AF-D7B068-F1
#
_entry.id   AF-D7B068-F1
#
_cell.length_a   1.000
_cell.length_b   1.000
_cell.length_c   1.000
_cell.angle_alpha   90.00
_cell.angle_beta   90.00
_cell.angle_gamma   90.00
#
_symmetry.space_group_name_H-M   'P 1'
#
loop_
_entity.id
_entity.type
_entity.pdbx_description
1 polymer ?
#
loop_
_entity_poly.entity_id
_entity_poly.type
_entity_poly.pdbx_seq_one_letter_code
_entity_poly.pdbx_strand_id
1 'polypeptide(L)'
;MHRETALPESVLVERAQDGDDRAFEDLVRRHQDTVYRIALRVLRDPADARDAAQEALITAWRRLPELADPQSFPAWLNRIVGRRALNMLRARRPVEPVEDDERLEAREPGPAGETLAGDLREALLEALSGLPPPQRICWVLREMEGLGYEEIAEIVDTTPTAVRGRIHRARTHLVEALEPWR
;
A
#
# COMPACT_ATOMS: atom_id res chain seq x y z
N MET A 1 -36.23 -6.56 7.10
CA MET A 1 -34.90 -6.15 7.59
C MET A 1 -34.33 -5.16 6.59
N HIS A 2 -34.32 -3.87 6.93
CA HIS A 2 -33.98 -2.80 6.01
C HIS A 2 -32.55 -3.00 5.48
N ARG A 3 -32.40 -3.19 4.17
CA ARG A 3 -31.13 -2.90 3.49
C ARG A 3 -30.96 -1.39 3.63
N GLU A 4 -30.20 -0.96 4.63
CA GLU A 4 -29.65 0.38 4.64
C GLU A 4 -28.72 0.44 3.44
N THR A 5 -29.19 1.05 2.36
CA THR A 5 -28.42 1.20 1.14
C THR A 5 -27.24 2.08 1.48
N ALA A 6 -26.09 1.47 1.74
CA ALA A 6 -24.85 2.17 2.02
C ALA A 6 -24.64 3.23 0.93
N LEU A 7 -24.48 4.49 1.32
CA LEU A 7 -24.34 5.59 0.36
C LEU A 7 -23.18 5.31 -0.60
N PRO A 8 -23.31 5.68 -1.89
CA PRO A 8 -22.20 5.63 -2.83
C PRO A 8 -20.99 6.38 -2.24
N GLU A 9 -19.80 5.89 -2.52
CA GLU A 9 -18.57 6.46 -1.94
C GLU A 9 -18.37 7.92 -2.31
N SER A 10 -18.63 8.29 -3.57
CA SER A 10 -18.55 9.68 -4.03
C SER A 10 -19.46 10.62 -3.22
N VAL A 11 -20.66 10.15 -2.84
CA VAL A 11 -21.60 10.94 -2.03
C VAL A 11 -21.08 11.12 -0.60
N LEU A 12 -20.44 10.09 -0.03
CA LEU A 12 -19.79 10.23 1.28
C LEU A 12 -18.62 11.22 1.22
N VAL A 13 -17.84 11.19 0.14
CA VAL A 13 -16.73 12.12 -0.07
C VAL A 13 -17.24 13.54 -0.17
N GLU A 14 -18.24 13.81 -1.01
CA GLU A 14 -18.84 15.15 -1.17
C GLU A 14 -19.37 15.68 0.18
N ARG A 15 -20.12 14.86 0.92
CA ARG A 15 -20.63 15.25 2.24
C ARG A 15 -19.50 15.53 3.24
N ALA A 16 -18.47 14.70 3.24
CA ALA A 16 -17.32 14.89 4.11
C ALA A 16 -16.52 16.15 3.74
N GLN A 17 -16.45 16.52 2.45
CA GLN A 17 -15.87 17.79 2.00
C GLN A 17 -16.67 19.00 2.51
N ASP A 18 -17.98 18.87 2.62
CA ASP A 18 -18.88 19.88 3.19
C ASP A 18 -18.89 19.91 4.74
N GLY A 19 -18.04 19.10 5.40
CA GLY A 19 -17.89 19.08 6.86
C GLY A 19 -18.77 18.07 7.60
N ASP A 20 -19.32 17.06 6.92
CA ASP A 20 -20.03 15.96 7.57
C ASP A 20 -19.05 14.93 8.15
N ASP A 21 -18.72 15.09 9.43
CA ASP A 21 -17.85 14.18 10.19
C ASP A 21 -18.29 12.71 10.12
N ARG A 22 -19.60 12.44 10.08
CA ARG A 22 -20.12 11.06 10.01
C ARG A 22 -19.89 10.43 8.65
N ALA A 23 -19.99 11.23 7.58
CA ALA A 23 -19.69 10.75 6.23
C ALA A 23 -18.21 10.34 6.11
N PHE A 24 -17.30 11.09 6.74
CA PHE A 24 -15.91 10.69 6.79
C PHE A 24 -15.64 9.49 7.68
N GLU A 25 -16.32 9.38 8.82
CA GLU A 25 -16.23 8.20 9.67
C GLU A 25 -16.61 6.92 8.90
N ASP A 26 -17.62 7.00 8.03
CA ASP A 26 -17.99 5.91 7.11
C ASP A 26 -16.88 5.61 6.08
N LEU A 27 -16.23 6.63 5.52
CA LEU A 27 -15.07 6.44 4.64
C LEU A 27 -13.91 5.75 5.38
N VAL A 28 -13.62 6.18 6.61
CA VAL A 28 -12.58 5.57 7.45
C VAL A 28 -12.91 4.10 7.72
N ARG A 29 -14.14 3.79 8.15
CA ARG A 29 -14.59 2.40 8.36
C ARG A 29 -14.40 1.52 7.13
N ARG A 30 -14.67 2.05 5.93
CA ARG A 30 -14.54 1.30 4.66
C ARG A 30 -13.09 1.03 4.28
N HIS A 31 -12.16 1.92 4.64
CA HIS A 31 -10.79 1.91 4.09
C HIS A 31 -9.69 1.61 5.10
N GLN A 32 -9.95 1.69 6.41
CA GLN A 32 -8.93 1.51 7.46
C GLN A 32 -8.15 0.18 7.32
N ASP A 33 -8.82 -0.91 6.96
CA ASP A 33 -8.20 -2.22 6.78
C ASP A 33 -7.29 -2.26 5.54
N THR A 34 -7.71 -1.62 4.45
CA THR A 34 -6.90 -1.51 3.23
C THR A 34 -5.68 -0.65 3.46
N VAL A 35 -5.86 0.53 4.07
CA VAL A 35 -4.77 1.43 4.46
C VAL A 35 -3.75 0.71 5.35
N TYR A 36 -4.22 0.02 6.40
CA TYR A 36 -3.34 -0.75 7.27
C TYR A 36 -2.61 -1.88 6.53
N ARG A 37 -3.29 -2.63 5.66
CA ARG A 37 -2.67 -3.70 4.87
C ARG A 37 -1.60 -3.19 3.91
N ILE A 38 -1.82 -2.06 3.24
CA ILE A 38 -0.81 -1.43 2.39
C ILE A 38 0.42 -1.08 3.23
N ALA A 39 0.21 -0.35 4.34
CA ALA A 39 1.29 0.05 5.23
C ALA A 39 2.08 -1.16 5.75
N LEU A 40 1.39 -2.22 6.20
CA LEU A 40 2.00 -3.43 6.74
C LEU A 40 2.83 -4.17 5.69
N ARG A 41 2.35 -4.30 4.45
CA ARG A 41 3.09 -4.96 3.36
C ARG A 41 4.34 -4.19 2.98
N VAL A 42 4.29 -2.86 3.06
CA VAL A 42 5.44 -2.01 2.75
C VAL A 42 6.46 -2.02 3.89
N LEU A 43 6.01 -1.77 5.13
CA LEU A 43 6.86 -1.54 6.30
C LEU A 43 7.33 -2.82 7.00
N ARG A 44 6.56 -3.91 6.89
CA ARG A 44 6.81 -5.20 7.58
C ARG A 44 6.89 -5.09 9.11
N ASP A 45 6.32 -4.04 9.68
CA ASP A 45 6.30 -3.80 11.12
C ASP A 45 4.89 -3.37 11.54
N PRO A 46 4.21 -4.11 12.43
CA PRO A 46 2.84 -3.80 12.83
C PRO A 46 2.68 -2.48 13.59
N ALA A 47 3.69 -2.01 14.31
CA ALA A 47 3.61 -0.73 15.02
C ALA A 47 3.70 0.42 14.01
N ASP A 48 4.74 0.43 13.17
CA ASP A 48 4.89 1.44 12.13
C ASP A 48 3.73 1.41 11.13
N ALA A 49 3.17 0.24 10.82
CA ALA A 49 2.02 0.13 9.93
C ALA A 49 0.77 0.80 10.52
N ARG A 50 0.54 0.69 11.83
CA ARG A 50 -0.55 1.39 12.52
C ARG A 50 -0.32 2.90 12.51
N ASP A 51 0.90 3.33 12.81
CA ASP A 51 1.26 4.76 12.82
C ASP A 51 1.12 5.37 11.42
N ALA A 52 1.65 4.70 10.40
CA ALA A 52 1.51 5.12 9.00
C ALA A 52 0.05 5.20 8.57
N ALA A 53 -0.77 4.21 8.93
CA ALA A 53 -2.19 4.19 8.59
C ALA A 53 -2.95 5.34 9.27
N GLN A 54 -2.70 5.56 10.56
CA GLN A 54 -3.32 6.64 11.33
C GLN A 54 -2.95 8.00 10.75
N GLU A 55 -1.66 8.24 10.50
CA GLU A 55 -1.22 9.50 9.90
C GLU A 55 -1.74 9.70 8.47
N ALA A 56 -1.90 8.62 7.70
CA ALA A 56 -2.52 8.68 6.38
C ALA A 56 -3.99 9.09 6.47
N LEU A 57 -4.77 8.51 7.40
CA LEU A 57 -6.17 8.87 7.61
C LEU A 57 -6.34 10.31 8.13
N ILE A 58 -5.46 10.77 9.03
CA ILE A 58 -5.43 12.17 9.49
C ILE A 58 -5.09 13.12 8.33
N THR A 59 -4.12 12.73 7.49
CA THR A 59 -3.77 13.47 6.29
C THR A 59 -4.94 13.53 5.31
N ALA A 60 -5.63 12.40 5.13
CA ALA A 60 -6.81 12.31 4.29
C ALA A 60 -7.91 13.24 4.80
N TRP A 61 -8.21 13.23 6.10
CA TRP A 61 -9.17 14.16 6.70
C TRP A 61 -8.87 15.62 6.37
N ARG A 62 -7.61 16.05 6.58
CA ARG A 62 -7.18 17.44 6.37
C ARG A 62 -7.21 17.87 4.91
N ARG A 63 -6.95 16.94 3.98
CA ARG A 63 -6.79 17.24 2.56
C ARG A 63 -7.99 16.82 1.71
N LEU A 64 -9.00 16.19 2.30
CA LEU A 64 -10.20 15.78 1.58
C LEU A 64 -10.88 16.94 0.83
N PRO A 65 -10.95 18.17 1.37
CA PRO A 65 -11.50 19.32 0.63
C PRO A 65 -10.72 19.67 -0.65
N GLU A 66 -9.47 19.24 -0.79
CA GLU A 66 -8.64 19.45 -1.99
C GLU A 66 -8.88 18.40 -3.09
N LEU A 67 -9.61 17.32 -2.78
CA LEU A 67 -9.86 16.24 -3.73
C LEU A 67 -10.87 16.69 -4.80
N ALA A 68 -10.37 16.93 -6.02
CA ALA A 68 -11.19 17.46 -7.12
C ALA A 68 -12.22 16.46 -7.66
N ASP A 69 -11.90 15.16 -7.66
CA ASP A 69 -12.79 14.09 -8.14
C ASP A 69 -13.10 13.10 -7.01
N PRO A 70 -14.35 13.10 -6.49
CA PRO A 70 -14.78 12.16 -5.47
C PRO A 70 -14.62 10.68 -5.84
N GLN A 71 -14.69 10.32 -7.13
CA GLN A 71 -14.51 8.93 -7.58
C GLN A 71 -13.07 8.44 -7.44
N SER A 72 -12.12 9.38 -7.38
CA SER A 72 -10.69 9.09 -7.24
C SER A 72 -10.26 8.84 -5.80
N PHE A 73 -11.18 8.87 -4.82
CA PHE A 73 -10.86 8.76 -3.39
C PHE A 73 -10.03 7.51 -3.02
N PRO A 74 -10.34 6.28 -3.48
CA PRO A 74 -9.54 5.10 -3.13
C PRO A 74 -8.09 5.22 -3.60
N ALA A 75 -7.90 5.59 -4.87
CA ALA A 75 -6.58 5.77 -5.45
C ALA A 75 -5.82 6.87 -4.72
N TRP A 76 -6.48 8.01 -4.45
CA TRP A 76 -5.91 9.14 -3.70
C TRP A 76 -5.47 8.76 -2.28
N LEU A 77 -6.31 8.05 -1.53
CA LEU A 77 -5.98 7.55 -0.19
C LEU A 77 -4.81 6.55 -0.23
N ASN A 78 -4.80 5.66 -1.22
CA ASN A 78 -3.70 4.72 -1.46
C ASN A 78 -2.38 5.45 -1.74
N ARG A 79 -2.39 6.60 -2.43
CA ARG A 79 -1.18 7.43 -2.61
C ARG A 79 -0.68 8.00 -1.29
N ILE A 80 -1.59 8.48 -0.42
CA ILE A 80 -1.23 9.06 0.87
C ILE A 80 -0.53 8.01 1.75
N VAL A 81 -1.12 6.82 1.89
CA VAL A 81 -0.52 5.75 2.72
C VAL A 81 0.78 5.22 2.12
N GLY A 82 0.86 5.05 0.80
CA GLY A 82 2.08 4.64 0.11
C GLY A 82 3.23 5.61 0.37
N ARG A 83 2.97 6.92 0.26
CA ARG A 83 3.96 7.97 0.54
C ARG A 83 4.37 7.98 2.02
N ARG A 84 3.43 7.81 2.95
CA ARG A 84 3.74 7.75 4.39
C ARG A 84 4.64 6.56 4.71
N ALA A 85 4.29 5.38 4.22
CA ALA A 85 5.07 4.16 4.42
C ALA A 85 6.48 4.28 3.81
N LEU A 86 6.61 4.88 2.62
CA LEU A 86 7.91 5.12 2.01
C LEU A 86 8.78 6.08 2.83
N ASN A 87 8.20 7.17 3.34
CA ASN A 87 8.93 8.14 4.15
C ASN A 87 9.45 7.51 5.45
N MET A 88 8.66 6.66 6.10
CA MET A 88 9.10 5.91 7.29
C MET A 88 10.21 4.91 6.95
N LEU A 89 10.12 4.19 5.82
CA LEU A 89 11.20 3.33 5.35
C LEU A 89 12.51 4.09 5.13
N ARG A 90 12.43 5.29 4.53
CA ARG A 90 13.61 6.17 4.32
C ARG A 90 14.19 6.65 5.64
N ALA A 91 13.35 6.98 6.63
CA ALA A 91 13.81 7.41 7.95
C ALA A 91 14.52 6.29 8.74
N ARG A 92 14.19 5.02 8.49
CA ARG A 92 14.84 3.85 9.11
C ARG A 92 16.29 3.63 8.65
N ARG A 93 16.68 4.11 7.46
CA ARG A 93 18.02 3.94 6.90
C ARG A 93 18.72 5.31 6.81
N PRO A 94 19.70 5.64 7.67
CA PRO A 94 20.44 6.89 7.53
C PRO A 94 21.15 6.89 6.17
N VAL A 95 20.73 7.86 5.35
CA VAL A 95 21.19 8.29 4.03
C VAL A 95 22.42 7.57 3.44
N GLU A 96 22.17 6.65 2.52
CA GLU A 96 23.00 6.49 1.33
C GLU A 96 22.15 6.87 0.11
N PRO A 97 22.73 7.48 -0.93
CA PRO A 97 22.04 7.67 -2.20
C PRO A 97 21.48 6.32 -2.66
N VAL A 98 20.30 6.33 -3.28
CA VAL A 98 19.74 5.14 -3.94
C VAL A 98 20.59 4.85 -5.19
N GLU A 99 21.82 4.38 -4.98
CA GLU A 99 22.41 3.45 -5.91
C GLU A 99 21.62 2.15 -5.76
N ASP A 100 21.25 1.57 -6.91
CA ASP A 100 20.44 0.36 -7.04
C ASP A 100 21.27 -0.86 -6.53
N ASP A 101 21.84 -0.79 -5.33
CA ASP A 101 22.73 -1.82 -4.77
C ASP A 101 21.88 -3.00 -4.29
N GLU A 102 21.96 -4.07 -5.07
CA GLU A 102 21.06 -5.21 -5.13
C GLU A 102 21.36 -6.26 -4.04
N ARG A 103 21.27 -5.89 -2.76
CA ARG A 103 21.27 -6.90 -1.69
C ARG A 103 19.85 -7.25 -1.26
N LEU A 104 19.39 -8.41 -1.72
CA LEU A 104 18.27 -9.14 -1.13
C LEU A 104 18.65 -9.53 0.31
N GLU A 105 18.08 -8.84 1.31
CA GLU A 105 18.18 -9.27 2.70
C GLU A 105 17.16 -10.38 2.95
N ALA A 106 17.63 -11.63 2.82
CA ALA A 106 16.86 -12.80 3.22
C ALA A 106 16.69 -12.78 4.75
N ARG A 107 15.44 -12.72 5.22
CA ARG A 107 15.07 -13.06 6.59
C ARG A 107 14.53 -14.48 6.60
N GLU A 108 14.92 -15.26 7.61
CA GLU A 108 14.50 -16.66 7.75
C GLU A 108 12.97 -16.77 7.96
N PRO A 109 12.31 -17.75 7.32
CA PRO A 109 10.86 -17.91 7.40
C PRO A 109 10.42 -18.44 8.79
N GLY A 110 9.37 -17.84 9.34
CA GLY A 110 8.67 -18.34 10.53
C GLY A 110 7.72 -19.50 10.20
N PRO A 111 7.22 -20.25 11.21
CA PRO A 111 6.46 -21.48 10.98
C PRO A 111 5.05 -21.19 10.43
N ALA A 112 4.77 -21.70 9.22
CA ALA A 112 3.48 -21.60 8.53
C ALA A 112 2.48 -22.68 9.00
N GLY A 113 1.19 -22.36 9.02
CA GLY A 113 0.11 -23.24 9.46
C GLY A 113 -1.20 -23.10 8.67
N GLU A 114 -1.47 -24.13 7.87
CA GLU A 114 -2.76 -24.75 7.47
C GLU A 114 -3.77 -24.00 6.58
N THR A 115 -3.61 -24.13 5.25
CA THR A 115 -4.55 -24.65 4.21
C THR A 115 -3.94 -24.30 2.85
N LEU A 116 -3.98 -25.15 1.80
CA LEU A 116 -3.34 -24.88 0.49
C LEU A 116 -3.49 -23.44 -0.08
N ALA A 117 -4.66 -22.81 0.09
CA ALA A 117 -4.89 -21.42 -0.30
C ALA A 117 -4.35 -20.38 0.71
N GLY A 118 -4.39 -20.68 2.01
CA GLY A 118 -3.70 -19.94 3.05
C GLY A 118 -2.18 -20.00 2.89
N ASP A 119 -1.66 -21.17 2.54
CA ASP A 119 -0.24 -21.46 2.37
C ASP A 119 0.34 -20.68 1.18
N LEU A 120 -0.36 -20.61 0.03
CA LEU A 120 0.07 -19.77 -1.10
C LEU A 120 0.06 -18.27 -0.76
N ARG A 121 -0.95 -17.81 0.00
CA ARG A 121 -1.03 -16.41 0.43
C ARG A 121 0.11 -16.07 1.37
N GLU A 122 0.42 -16.95 2.30
CA GLU A 122 1.53 -16.81 3.24
C GLU A 122 2.87 -16.84 2.50
N ALA A 123 3.04 -17.77 1.56
CA ALA A 123 4.21 -17.83 0.68
C ALA A 123 4.42 -16.55 -0.14
N LEU A 124 3.34 -15.96 -0.69
CA LEU A 124 3.42 -14.68 -1.39
C LEU A 124 3.85 -13.55 -0.45
N LEU A 125 3.28 -13.48 0.75
CA LEU A 125 3.65 -12.47 1.74
C LEU A 125 5.12 -12.60 2.17
N GLU A 126 5.61 -13.84 2.31
CA GLU A 126 7.01 -14.13 2.59
C GLU A 126 7.91 -13.74 1.41
N ALA A 127 7.53 -14.10 0.18
CA ALA A 127 8.29 -13.72 -1.01
C ALA A 127 8.35 -12.20 -1.21
N LEU A 128 7.27 -11.47 -0.89
CA LEU A 128 7.25 -10.00 -0.87
C LEU A 128 8.18 -9.45 0.22
N SER A 129 8.31 -10.15 1.35
CA SER A 129 9.22 -9.83 2.44
C SER A 129 10.68 -9.81 1.96
N GLY A 130 11.07 -10.74 1.10
CA GLY A 130 12.41 -10.84 0.50
C GLY A 130 12.78 -9.72 -0.47
N LEU A 131 11.80 -9.01 -1.06
CA LEU A 131 12.07 -7.97 -2.05
C LEU A 131 12.78 -6.73 -1.46
N PRO A 132 13.64 -6.05 -2.23
CA PRO A 132 14.14 -4.72 -1.86
C PRO A 132 12.98 -3.73 -1.70
N PRO A 133 13.01 -2.80 -0.73
CA PRO A 133 11.89 -1.91 -0.44
C PRO A 133 11.35 -1.12 -1.66
N PRO A 134 12.20 -0.56 -2.55
CA PRO A 134 11.72 0.14 -3.75
C PRO A 134 10.94 -0.77 -4.71
N GLN A 135 11.30 -2.05 -4.81
CA GLN A 135 10.61 -3.02 -5.66
C GLN A 135 9.28 -3.43 -5.02
N ARG A 136 9.30 -3.72 -3.72
CA ARG A 136 8.12 -4.11 -2.93
C ARG A 136 7.03 -3.06 -2.99
N ILE A 137 7.35 -1.79 -2.73
CA ILE A 137 6.34 -0.72 -2.73
C ILE A 137 5.74 -0.50 -4.12
N CYS A 138 6.55 -0.54 -5.19
CA CYS A 138 6.03 -0.40 -6.55
C CYS A 138 5.10 -1.56 -6.92
N TRP A 139 5.45 -2.79 -6.52
CA TRP A 139 4.63 -3.97 -6.78
C TRP A 139 3.31 -3.93 -6.01
N VAL A 140 3.34 -3.60 -4.71
CA VAL A 140 2.12 -3.50 -3.88
C VAL A 140 1.15 -2.47 -4.46
N LEU A 141 1.64 -1.26 -4.77
CA LEU A 141 0.79 -0.19 -5.33
C LEU A 141 0.23 -0.56 -6.70
N ARG A 142 0.97 -1.30 -7.53
CA ARG A 142 0.50 -1.71 -8.85
C ARG A 142 -0.48 -2.87 -8.81
N GLU A 143 -0.07 -3.99 -8.24
CA GLU A 143 -0.78 -5.27 -8.39
C GLU A 143 -1.90 -5.44 -7.36
N MET A 144 -1.78 -4.80 -6.19
CA MET A 144 -2.79 -4.93 -5.13
C MET A 144 -3.75 -3.74 -5.13
N GLU A 145 -3.24 -2.55 -5.44
CA GLU A 145 -4.01 -1.31 -5.35
C GLU A 145 -4.40 -0.73 -6.72
N GLY A 146 -3.88 -1.29 -7.82
CA GLY A 146 -4.30 -0.94 -9.19
C GLY A 146 -3.77 0.40 -9.73
N LEU A 147 -2.78 1.03 -9.08
CA LEU A 147 -2.28 2.34 -9.50
C LEU A 147 -1.54 2.28 -10.85
N GLY A 148 -1.65 3.36 -11.62
CA GLY A 148 -0.89 3.66 -12.83
C GLY A 148 0.61 3.79 -12.57
N TYR A 149 1.45 3.60 -13.60
CA TYR A 149 2.90 3.74 -13.44
C TYR A 149 3.31 5.18 -13.14
N GLU A 150 2.59 6.14 -13.71
CA GLU A 150 2.75 7.58 -13.52
C GLU A 150 2.47 7.95 -12.05
N GLU A 151 1.35 7.47 -11.51
CA GLU A 151 0.93 7.71 -10.13
C GLU A 151 1.92 7.12 -9.12
N ILE A 152 2.40 5.90 -9.39
CA ILE A 152 3.42 5.25 -8.56
C ILE A 152 4.73 6.03 -8.62
N ALA A 153 5.11 6.54 -9.80
CA ALA A 153 6.33 7.30 -9.98
C ALA A 153 6.34 8.59 -9.13
N GLU A 154 5.19 9.28 -9.03
CA GLU A 154 5.00 10.43 -8.15
C GLU A 154 5.05 10.08 -6.65
N ILE A 155 4.57 8.90 -6.27
CA ILE A 155 4.60 8.44 -4.87
C ILE A 155 6.04 8.15 -4.45
N VAL A 156 6.79 7.44 -5.30
CA VAL A 156 8.12 6.93 -4.95
C VAL A 156 9.28 7.84 -5.38
N ASP A 157 8.95 8.99 -5.97
CA ASP A 157 9.88 10.03 -6.42
C ASP A 157 10.90 9.49 -7.44
N THR A 158 10.37 9.07 -8.61
CA THR A 158 11.16 8.42 -9.67
C THR A 158 10.51 8.59 -11.05
N THR A 159 10.98 7.88 -12.08
CA THR A 159 10.35 7.86 -13.42
C THR A 159 9.43 6.66 -13.63
N PRO A 160 8.37 6.76 -14.46
CA PRO A 160 7.51 5.62 -14.81
C PRO A 160 8.29 4.44 -15.42
N THR A 161 9.40 4.72 -16.11
CA THR A 161 10.33 3.70 -16.63
C THR A 161 11.02 2.95 -15.49
N ALA A 162 11.53 3.65 -14.47
CA ALA A 162 12.12 3.03 -13.30
C ALA A 162 11.10 2.19 -12.51
N VAL A 163 9.85 2.67 -12.40
CA VAL A 163 8.73 1.90 -11.80
C VAL A 163 8.51 0.59 -12.55
N ARG A 164 8.43 0.63 -13.89
CA ARG A 164 8.29 -0.58 -14.73
C ARG A 164 9.43 -1.57 -14.49
N GLY A 165 10.67 -1.09 -14.42
CA GLY A 165 11.85 -1.93 -14.12
C GLY A 165 11.76 -2.58 -12.74
N ARG A 166 11.38 -1.82 -11.71
CA ARG A 166 11.20 -2.32 -10.33
C ARG A 166 10.10 -3.37 -10.23
N ILE A 167 8.97 -3.17 -10.91
CA ILE A 167 7.86 -4.13 -10.94
C ILE A 167 8.27 -5.40 -11.69
N HIS A 168 9.01 -5.27 -12.79
CA HIS A 168 9.51 -6.42 -13.53
C HIS A 168 10.44 -7.27 -12.66
N ARG A 169 11.44 -6.66 -12.00
CA ARG A 169 12.33 -7.37 -11.07
C ARG A 169 11.59 -8.02 -9.91
N ALA A 170 10.60 -7.31 -9.32
CA ALA A 170 9.74 -7.88 -8.29
C ALA A 170 9.00 -9.13 -8.80
N ARG A 171 8.41 -9.08 -9.99
CA ARG A 171 7.72 -10.24 -10.59
C ARG A 171 8.66 -11.42 -10.82
N THR A 172 9.87 -11.18 -11.33
CA THR A 172 10.87 -12.25 -11.53
C THR A 172 11.19 -12.95 -10.21
N HIS A 173 11.53 -12.19 -9.17
CA HIS A 173 11.81 -12.74 -7.85
C HIS A 173 10.62 -13.49 -7.25
N LEU A 174 9.39 -12.96 -7.39
CA LEU A 174 8.19 -13.64 -6.89
C LEU A 174 7.90 -14.94 -7.64
N VAL A 175 8.13 -15.00 -8.96
CA VAL A 175 7.96 -16.23 -9.74
C VAL A 175 8.96 -17.29 -9.30
N GLU A 176 10.22 -16.92 -9.07
CA GLU A 176 11.25 -17.83 -8.57
C GLU A 176 10.92 -18.33 -7.15
N ALA A 177 10.55 -17.42 -6.24
CA ALA A 177 10.23 -17.78 -4.86
C ALA A 177 8.96 -18.65 -4.73
N LEU A 178 8.03 -18.51 -5.67
CA LEU A 178 6.76 -19.26 -5.69
C LEU A 178 6.80 -20.50 -6.61
N GLU A 179 7.93 -20.81 -7.22
CA GLU A 179 8.07 -22.00 -8.08
C GLU A 179 7.72 -23.33 -7.38
N PRO A 180 8.07 -23.54 -6.09
CA PRO A 180 7.67 -24.74 -5.35
C PRO A 180 6.15 -24.85 -5.06
N TRP A 181 5.39 -23.79 -5.34
CA TRP A 181 3.95 -23.69 -5.07
C TRP A 181 3.08 -23.78 -6.33
N ARG A 182 3.69 -24.04 -7.50
CA ARG A 182 3.00 -24.27 -8.79
C ARG A 182 2.56 -25.72 -8.95
#